data_AF-A0A517P029-F1
#
_entry.id   AF-A0A517P029-F1
#
_cell.length_a   1.000
_cell.length_b   1.000
_cell.length_c   1.000
_cell.angle_alpha   90.00
_cell.angle_beta   90.00
_cell.angle_gamma   90.00
#
_symmetry.space_group_name_H-M   'P 1'
#
loop_
_entity.id
_entity.type
_entity.pdbx_description
1 polymer ?
#
loop_
_entity_poly.entity_id
_entity_poly.type
_entity_poly.pdbx_seq_one_letter_code
_entity_poly.pdbx_strand_id
1 'polypeptide(L)'
;MFDPFVQAEWQELCERLNKCAKGIARDSDKQADFVQKTEKFADQPAPERYPELLERTAEAARLAVEWQGTRNAAFAHDDALVDEAGDESFPARDPPTFSHAHA
;
A
#
# COMPACT_ATOMS: atom_id res chain seq x y z
N MET A 1 20.69 26.62 -18.70
CA MET A 1 19.63 27.65 -18.67
C MET A 1 18.78 27.30 -17.47
N PHE A 2 18.71 28.16 -16.47
CA PHE A 2 18.06 27.87 -15.19
C PHE A 2 16.56 28.06 -15.36
N ASP A 3 15.76 27.01 -15.17
CA ASP A 3 14.30 27.08 -15.23
C ASP A 3 13.74 27.09 -13.78
N PRO A 4 13.24 28.25 -13.29
CA PRO A 4 12.70 28.35 -11.94
C PRO A 4 11.50 27.43 -11.68
N PHE A 5 10.72 27.12 -12.71
CA PHE A 5 9.58 26.21 -12.59
C PHE A 5 10.07 24.79 -12.31
N VAL A 6 11.07 24.31 -13.08
CA VAL A 6 11.64 22.96 -12.90
C VAL A 6 12.18 22.77 -11.48
N GLN A 7 12.80 23.80 -10.91
CA GLN A 7 13.32 23.72 -9.54
C GLN A 7 12.23 23.71 -8.47
N ALA A 8 11.20 24.55 -8.62
CA ALA A 8 10.08 24.57 -7.70
C ALA A 8 9.36 23.20 -7.70
N GLU A 9 9.12 22.64 -8.89
CA GLU A 9 8.50 21.32 -9.03
C GLU A 9 9.39 20.20 -8.48
N TRP A 10 10.71 20.28 -8.64
CA TRP A 10 11.63 19.31 -8.04
C TRP A 10 11.55 19.33 -6.51
N GLN A 11 11.53 20.52 -5.90
CA GLN A 11 11.38 20.66 -4.45
C GLN A 11 10.03 20.08 -3.99
N GLU A 12 8.95 20.43 -4.68
CA GLU A 12 7.62 19.93 -4.35
C GLU A 12 7.52 18.39 -4.52
N LEU A 13 8.14 17.83 -5.56
CA LEU A 13 8.21 16.38 -5.76
C LEU A 13 8.89 15.68 -4.59
N CYS A 14 10.05 16.17 -4.15
CA CYS A 14 10.77 15.64 -3.01
C CYS A 14 9.95 15.72 -1.71
N GLU A 15 9.28 16.85 -1.47
CA GLU A 15 8.38 17.01 -0.31
C GLU A 15 7.20 16.04 -0.35
N ARG A 16 6.55 15.91 -1.51
CA ARG A 16 5.42 15.00 -1.71
C ARG A 16 5.85 13.54 -1.54
N LEU A 17 7.02 13.16 -2.06
CA LEU A 17 7.57 11.82 -1.88
C LEU A 17 7.83 11.52 -0.40
N ASN A 18 8.35 12.48 0.36
CA ASN A 18 8.58 12.32 1.81
C ASN A 18 7.26 12.16 2.59
N LYS A 19 6.25 12.96 2.25
CA LYS A 19 4.90 12.81 2.82
C LYS A 19 4.32 11.43 2.49
N CYS A 20 4.52 10.95 1.26
CA CYS A 20 4.10 9.64 0.81
C CYS A 20 4.79 8.51 1.59
N ALA A 21 6.11 8.56 1.74
CA ALA A 21 6.90 7.61 2.53
C ALA A 21 6.35 7.48 3.95
N LYS A 22 6.11 8.61 4.62
CA LYS A 22 5.56 8.66 5.98
C LYS A 22 4.12 8.15 6.06
N GLY A 23 3.29 8.44 5.07
CA GLY A 23 1.88 8.02 5.05
C GLY A 23 1.67 6.55 4.68
N ILE A 24 2.60 5.94 3.93
CA ILE A 24 2.53 4.52 3.55
C ILE A 24 3.08 3.62 4.66
N ALA A 25 4.12 4.06 5.37
CA ALA A 25 4.72 3.27 6.45
C ALA A 25 3.72 2.98 7.59
N ARG A 26 3.76 1.75 8.11
CA ARG A 26 2.90 1.30 9.22
C ARG A 26 3.62 1.29 10.57
N ASP A 27 4.93 1.06 10.51
CA ASP A 27 5.82 0.89 11.65
C ASP A 27 6.98 1.90 11.52
N SER A 28 7.59 2.25 12.66
CA SER A 28 8.65 3.26 12.74
C SER A 28 9.88 2.88 11.91
N ASP A 29 10.14 1.58 11.80
CA ASP A 29 11.35 1.05 11.17
C ASP A 29 11.25 1.17 9.65
N LYS A 30 10.13 0.73 9.04
CA LYS A 30 9.87 0.97 7.60
C LYS A 30 9.73 2.44 7.28
N GLN A 31 9.19 3.24 8.22
CA GLN A 31 9.15 4.68 8.04
C GLN A 31 10.56 5.25 7.91
N ALA A 32 11.49 4.86 8.79
CA ALA A 32 12.88 5.29 8.71
C ALA A 32 13.53 4.86 7.38
N ASP A 33 13.29 3.62 6.93
CA ASP A 33 13.80 3.12 5.66
C ASP A 33 13.26 3.90 4.44
N PHE A 34 11.95 4.16 4.40
CA PHE A 34 11.33 4.89 3.28
C PHE A 34 11.73 6.37 3.28
N VAL A 35 11.87 6.98 4.46
CA VAL A 35 12.39 8.35 4.59
C VAL A 35 13.84 8.40 4.12
N GLN A 36 14.69 7.45 4.53
CA GLN A 36 16.08 7.39 4.06
C GLN A 36 16.17 7.23 2.54
N LYS A 37 15.32 6.38 1.93
CA LYS A 37 15.22 6.25 0.47
C LYS A 37 14.82 7.58 -0.18
N THR A 38 13.92 8.34 0.45
CA THR A 38 13.50 9.65 -0.03
C THR A 38 14.61 10.70 0.07
N GLU A 39 15.36 10.71 1.18
CA GLU A 39 16.51 11.60 1.36
C GLU A 39 17.57 11.35 0.29
N LYS A 40 17.93 10.08 0.06
CA LYS A 40 18.83 9.70 -1.05
C LYS A 40 18.31 10.13 -2.42
N PHE A 41 16.98 10.14 -2.60
CA PHE A 41 16.38 10.62 -3.84
C PHE A 41 16.48 12.15 -3.97
N ALA A 42 16.24 12.89 -2.88
CA ALA A 42 16.31 14.35 -2.84
C ALA A 42 17.75 14.88 -2.95
N ASP A 43 18.75 14.11 -2.50
CA ASP A 43 20.18 14.43 -2.61
C ASP A 43 20.73 14.35 -4.05
N GLN A 44 19.92 13.83 -4.98
CA GLN A 44 20.29 13.81 -6.40
C GLN A 44 20.34 15.23 -6.97
N PRO A 45 21.16 15.47 -8.03
CA PRO A 45 21.19 16.76 -8.68
C PRO A 45 19.80 17.13 -9.19
N ALA A 46 19.37 18.35 -8.85
CA ALA A 46 18.11 18.88 -9.34
C ALA A 46 18.10 18.89 -10.89
N PRO A 47 16.98 18.49 -11.52
CA PRO A 47 16.87 18.50 -12.97
C PRO A 47 16.99 19.94 -13.50
N GLU A 48 17.68 20.11 -14.62
CA GLU A 48 17.81 21.43 -15.25
C GLU A 48 16.72 21.68 -16.28
N ARG A 49 16.13 20.59 -16.79
CA ARG A 49 15.15 20.64 -17.89
C ARG A 49 13.92 19.84 -17.55
N TYR A 50 12.80 20.24 -18.13
CA TYR A 50 11.51 19.58 -17.94
C TYR A 50 11.50 18.06 -18.25
N PRO A 51 12.16 17.55 -19.32
CA PRO A 51 12.20 16.11 -19.56
C PRO A 51 12.87 15.32 -18.42
N GLU A 52 13.95 15.85 -17.86
CA GLU A 52 14.65 15.23 -16.73
C GLU A 52 13.74 15.21 -15.49
N LEU A 53 12.98 16.29 -15.26
CA LEU A 53 11.98 16.32 -14.19
C LEU A 53 10.91 15.23 -14.36
N LEU A 54 10.46 14.96 -15.59
CA LEU A 54 9.49 13.89 -15.85
C LEU A 54 10.08 12.51 -15.57
N GLU A 55 11.35 12.29 -15.95
CA GLU A 55 12.06 11.04 -15.63
C GLU A 55 12.18 10.84 -14.12
N ARG A 56 12.57 11.89 -13.38
CA ARG A 56 12.61 11.87 -11.91
C ARG A 56 11.24 11.64 -11.29
N THR A 57 10.20 12.24 -11.84
CA THR A 57 8.82 12.02 -11.39
C THR A 57 8.41 10.56 -11.56
N ALA A 58 8.77 9.94 -12.69
CA ALA A 58 8.51 8.54 -12.93
C ALA A 58 9.29 7.63 -11.96
N GLU A 59 10.55 7.95 -11.64
CA GLU A 59 11.34 7.25 -10.62
C GLU A 59 10.70 7.35 -9.23
N ALA A 60 10.30 8.55 -8.81
CA ALA A 60 9.60 8.77 -7.55
C ALA A 60 8.29 7.96 -7.46
N ALA A 61 7.52 7.91 -8.55
CA ALA A 61 6.30 7.12 -8.61
C ALA A 61 6.57 5.61 -8.46
N ARG A 62 7.63 5.09 -9.08
CA ARG A 62 8.02 3.67 -8.91
C ARG A 62 8.35 3.34 -7.46
N LEU A 63 9.07 4.22 -6.76
CA LEU A 63 9.36 4.05 -5.33
C LEU A 63 8.08 4.00 -4.49
N ALA A 64 7.15 4.93 -4.72
CA ALA A 64 5.88 4.96 -4.01
C ALA A 64 5.05 3.68 -4.24
N VAL A 65 5.02 3.17 -5.47
CA VAL A 65 4.35 1.91 -5.82
C VAL A 65 5.00 0.71 -5.13
N GLU A 66 6.34 0.66 -5.05
CA GLU A 66 7.07 -0.39 -4.33
C GLU A 66 6.69 -0.42 -2.84
N TRP A 67 6.64 0.76 -2.21
CA TRP A 67 6.26 0.87 -0.80
C TRP A 67 4.80 0.45 -0.58
N GLN A 68 3.90 0.84 -1.48
CA GLN A 68 2.51 0.41 -1.43
C GLN A 68 2.37 -1.10 -1.63
N GLY A 69 3.12 -1.70 -2.55
CA GLY A 69 3.17 -3.14 -2.76
C GLY A 69 3.65 -3.89 -1.51
N THR A 70 4.72 -3.39 -0.88
CA THR A 70 5.25 -3.93 0.39
C THR A 70 4.20 -3.86 1.50
N ARG A 71 3.47 -2.74 1.57
CA ARG A 71 2.36 -2.57 2.50
C ARG A 71 1.26 -3.58 2.23
N ASN A 72 0.83 -3.75 0.97
CA ASN A 72 -0.27 -4.63 0.59
C ASN A 72 0.07 -6.12 0.79
N ALA A 73 1.30 -6.54 0.48
CA ALA A 73 1.76 -7.91 0.71
C ALA A 73 1.66 -8.31 2.19
N ALA A 74 1.90 -7.37 3.11
CA ALA A 74 1.72 -7.60 4.54
C ALA A 74 0.25 -7.87 4.94
N PHE A 75 -0.74 -7.38 4.19
CA PHE A 75 -2.16 -7.68 4.45
C PHE A 75 -2.59 -9.03 3.89
N ALA A 76 -2.09 -9.42 2.71
CA ALA A 76 -2.45 -10.70 2.09
C ALA A 76 -2.03 -11.92 2.93
N HIS A 77 -1.02 -11.76 3.80
CA HIS A 77 -0.60 -12.80 4.73
C HIS A 77 -1.55 -12.95 5.94
N ASP A 78 -2.26 -11.90 6.37
CA ASP A 78 -3.19 -11.97 7.50
C ASP A 78 -4.52 -12.62 7.10
N ASP A 79 -5.01 -12.38 5.87
CA ASP A 79 -6.26 -12.97 5.38
C ASP A 79 -6.16 -14.51 5.19
N ALA A 80 -4.96 -15.04 4.96
CA ALA A 80 -4.73 -16.47 4.79
C ALA A 80 -4.77 -17.29 6.10
N LEU A 81 -4.88 -16.62 7.26
CA LEU A 81 -4.97 -17.26 8.58
C LEU A 81 -6.41 -17.39 9.12
N VAL A 82 -7.41 -16.92 8.37
CA VAL A 82 -8.81 -17.09 8.74
C VAL A 82 -9.28 -18.48 8.30
N ASP A 83 -9.21 -19.43 9.23
CA ASP A 83 -9.83 -20.75 9.08
C ASP A 83 -11.35 -20.61 9.23
N GLU A 84 -12.07 -20.55 8.10
CA GLU A 84 -13.54 -20.62 8.05
C GLU A 84 -14.07 -22.04 8.36
N ALA A 85 -13.41 -22.79 9.24
CA ALA A 85 -13.94 -24.02 9.83
C ALA A 85 -15.06 -23.69 10.82
N GLY A 86 -16.17 -23.15 10.31
CA GLY A 86 -17.46 -23.17 10.98
C GLY A 86 -17.97 -24.61 11.02
N ASP A 87 -17.67 -25.32 12.09
CA ASP A 87 -18.09 -26.70 12.34
C ASP A 87 -19.59 -26.80 12.72
N GLU A 88 -20.45 -26.04 12.02
CA GLU A 88 -21.91 -26.08 12.20
C GLU A 88 -22.53 -27.09 11.23
N SER A 89 -22.24 -28.38 11.46
CA SER A 89 -23.13 -29.45 10.99
C SER A 89 -24.46 -29.29 11.70
N PHE A 90 -25.41 -28.61 11.07
CA PHE A 90 -26.80 -28.71 11.47
C PHE A 90 -27.21 -30.19 11.34
N PRO A 91 -27.50 -30.92 12.44
CA PRO A 91 -28.06 -32.24 12.29
C PRO A 91 -29.40 -32.06 11.58
N ALA A 92 -29.54 -32.67 10.41
CA ALA A 92 -30.82 -32.79 9.74
C ALA A 92 -31.81 -33.40 10.73
N ARG A 93 -32.68 -32.57 11.30
CA ARG A 93 -33.80 -33.03 12.13
C ARG A 93 -34.72 -33.79 11.19
N ASP A 94 -34.73 -35.12 11.31
CA ASP A 94 -35.73 -35.94 10.65
C ASP A 94 -37.13 -35.36 10.91
N PRO A 95 -37.96 -35.20 9.85
CA PRO A 95 -39.29 -34.63 10.00
C PRO A 95 -40.14 -35.52 10.92
N PRO A 96 -41.01 -34.94 11.77
CA PRO A 96 -41.84 -35.75 12.65
C PRO A 96 -42.81 -36.62 11.82
N THR A 97 -42.80 -37.92 12.08
CA THR A 97 -43.81 -38.85 11.56
C THR A 97 -45.15 -38.55 12.22
N PHE A 98 -46.05 -37.87 11.51
CA PHE A 98 -47.46 -37.77 11.92
C PHE A 98 -48.09 -39.16 11.88
N SER A 99 -48.32 -39.75 13.05
CA SER A 99 -49.15 -40.94 13.19
C SER A 99 -50.61 -40.48 13.15
N HIS A 100 -51.33 -40.78 12.08
CA HIS A 100 -52.79 -40.64 12.05
C HIS A 100 -53.40 -41.58 13.10
N ALA A 101 -53.82 -41.05 14.24
CA ALA A 101 -54.75 -41.71 15.14
C ALA A 101 -56.14 -41.11 14.90
N HIS A 102 -56.97 -41.91 14.22
CA HIS A 102 -58.42 -41.76 14.15
C HIS A 102 -59.04 -41.76 15.56
N ALA A 103 -59.99 -40.85 15.81
CA ALA A 103 -61.25 -41.10 16.52
C ALA A 103 -62.18 -39.88 16.33
#